data_AF-A0A149TU28-F1
#
_entry.id   AF-A0A149TU28-F1
#
_cell.length_a   1.000
_cell.length_b   1.000
_cell.length_c   1.000
_cell.angle_alpha   90.00
_cell.angle_beta   90.00
_cell.angle_gamma   90.00
#
_symmetry.space_group_name_H-M   'P 1'
#
loop_
_entity.id
_entity.type
_entity.pdbx_description
1 polymer ?
#
loop_
_entity_poly.entity_id
_entity_poly.type
_entity_poly.pdbx_seq_one_letter_code
_entity_poly.pdbx_strand_id
1 'polypeptide(L)'
;MLCPWLLTAIPFRSLVRCAMIQDNHSLQQDISFLRALAEAGQHTPLTFGPFLLAGGLIFGVASAVAWAASLHLLGFGPDAIIWIYGVAMAVHCACIFILARTTSFTGAASFMNQAMAQVWQSIGWCILTVFLAGLLIMWRCQTTLVWALFPSLILGLYGTGWLVAALISGQKWLQIVAASSFIGALLSAIFINSPYLFLLYGGLLVLLLAVPGGVLMRKHNATA
;
A
#
# COMPACT_ATOMS: atom_id res chain seq x y z
N MET A 1 -14.31 38.32 -71.33
CA MET A 1 -15.14 39.14 -70.42
C MET A 1 -15.55 38.28 -69.24
N LEU A 2 -14.77 38.27 -68.15
CA LEU A 2 -15.20 37.76 -66.83
C LEU A 2 -14.53 38.65 -65.76
N CYS A 3 -15.35 39.22 -64.88
CA CYS A 3 -15.05 40.29 -63.92
C CYS A 3 -14.03 39.90 -62.82
N PRO A 4 -13.02 40.74 -62.50
CA PRO A 4 -12.08 40.49 -61.39
C PRO A 4 -12.58 40.85 -59.96
N TRP A 5 -13.82 41.32 -59.78
CA TRP A 5 -14.26 41.99 -58.55
C TRP A 5 -15.05 41.14 -57.52
N LEU A 6 -15.21 39.84 -57.75
CA LEU A 6 -16.05 38.97 -56.88
C LEU A 6 -15.30 38.23 -55.75
N LEU A 7 -14.01 38.51 -55.53
CA LEU A 7 -13.20 37.80 -54.51
C LEU A 7 -12.96 38.58 -53.21
N THR A 8 -13.51 39.77 -53.03
CA THR A 8 -13.22 40.62 -51.87
C THR A 8 -14.46 40.97 -51.06
N ALA A 9 -15.07 40.00 -50.39
CA ALA A 9 -16.02 40.29 -49.30
C ALA A 9 -16.29 39.08 -48.39
N ILE A 10 -15.24 38.39 -47.90
CA ILE A 10 -15.40 37.72 -46.61
C ILE A 10 -15.19 38.81 -45.57
N PRO A 11 -16.24 39.29 -44.86
CA PRO A 11 -16.07 40.36 -43.90
C PRO A 11 -15.07 39.88 -42.84
N PHE A 12 -13.99 40.64 -42.61
CA PHE A 12 -12.94 40.35 -41.63
C PHE A 12 -13.51 39.90 -40.26
N ARG A 13 -14.69 40.41 -39.89
CA ARG A 13 -15.48 40.02 -38.70
C ARG A 13 -15.91 38.54 -38.67
N SER A 14 -16.17 37.93 -39.81
CA SER A 14 -16.56 36.51 -39.93
C SER A 14 -15.37 35.55 -39.80
N LEU A 15 -14.19 35.93 -40.32
CA LEU A 15 -12.95 35.16 -40.17
C LEU A 15 -12.47 35.14 -38.71
N VAL A 16 -12.48 36.30 -38.05
CA VAL A 16 -12.14 36.40 -36.61
C VAL A 16 -13.12 35.61 -35.75
N ARG A 17 -14.42 35.59 -36.11
CA ARG A 17 -15.44 34.82 -35.37
C ARG A 17 -15.31 33.31 -35.59
N CYS A 18 -14.97 32.83 -36.80
CA CYS A 18 -14.68 31.41 -37.03
C CYS A 18 -13.41 30.97 -36.30
N ALA A 19 -12.33 31.76 -36.33
CA ALA A 19 -11.09 31.45 -35.60
C ALA A 19 -11.34 31.33 -34.09
N MET A 20 -12.04 32.29 -33.47
CA MET A 20 -12.36 32.22 -32.03
C MET A 20 -13.28 31.04 -31.64
N ILE A 21 -14.21 30.63 -32.51
CA ILE A 21 -15.07 29.46 -32.27
C ILE A 21 -14.23 28.17 -32.35
N GLN A 22 -13.28 28.10 -33.28
CA GLN A 22 -12.38 26.96 -33.45
C GLN A 22 -11.39 26.83 -32.29
N ASP A 23 -10.87 27.95 -31.80
CA ASP A 23 -10.02 28.00 -30.59
C ASP A 23 -10.79 27.52 -29.35
N ASN A 24 -12.03 27.99 -29.14
CA ASN A 24 -12.87 27.54 -28.02
C ASN A 24 -13.21 26.05 -28.10
N HIS A 25 -13.51 25.53 -29.30
CA HIS A 25 -13.76 24.09 -29.47
C HIS A 25 -12.51 23.26 -29.17
N SER A 26 -11.33 23.70 -29.61
CA SER A 26 -10.06 23.01 -29.32
C SER A 26 -9.73 23.01 -27.82
N LEU A 27 -9.91 24.14 -27.13
CA LEU A 27 -9.69 24.24 -25.69
C LEU A 27 -10.69 23.40 -24.89
N GLN A 28 -11.96 23.37 -25.29
CA GLN A 28 -12.96 22.49 -24.67
C GLN A 28 -12.62 21.02 -24.89
N GLN A 29 -12.13 20.66 -26.08
CA GLN A 29 -11.66 19.30 -26.39
C GLN A 29 -10.44 18.93 -25.55
N ASP A 30 -9.45 19.80 -25.43
CA ASP A 30 -8.26 19.58 -24.59
C ASP A 30 -8.61 19.43 -23.11
N ILE A 31 -9.50 20.28 -22.58
CA ILE A 31 -10.00 20.16 -21.20
C ILE A 31 -10.77 18.86 -21.02
N SER A 32 -11.61 18.47 -21.98
CA SER A 32 -12.36 17.22 -21.92
C SER A 32 -11.43 16.01 -22.00
N PHE A 33 -10.36 16.09 -22.78
CA PHE A 33 -9.34 15.05 -22.90
C PHE A 33 -8.51 14.93 -21.62
N LEU A 34 -8.04 16.05 -21.06
CA LEU A 34 -7.32 16.07 -19.78
C LEU A 34 -8.21 15.60 -18.63
N ARG A 35 -9.50 15.96 -18.63
CA ARG A 35 -10.48 15.47 -17.66
C ARG A 35 -10.70 13.96 -17.83
N ALA A 36 -10.94 13.47 -19.03
CA ALA A 36 -11.12 12.05 -19.31
C ALA A 36 -9.86 11.24 -18.94
N LEU A 37 -8.67 11.79 -19.19
CA LEU A 37 -7.40 11.19 -18.81
C LEU A 37 -7.22 11.17 -17.28
N ALA A 38 -7.59 12.24 -16.58
CA ALA A 38 -7.57 12.31 -15.12
C ALA A 38 -8.59 11.36 -14.47
N GLU A 39 -9.81 11.29 -15.01
CA GLU A 39 -10.89 10.42 -14.55
C GLU A 39 -10.57 8.93 -14.83
N ALA A 40 -9.98 8.61 -15.99
CA ALA A 40 -9.49 7.26 -16.28
C ALA A 40 -8.43 6.79 -15.28
N GLY A 41 -7.59 7.71 -14.78
CA GLY A 41 -6.65 7.44 -13.70
C GLY A 41 -7.30 7.13 -12.34
N GLN A 42 -8.44 7.76 -12.02
CA GLN A 42 -9.15 7.57 -10.75
C GLN A 42 -9.75 6.16 -10.61
N HIS A 43 -10.14 5.52 -11.70
CA HIS A 43 -10.80 4.21 -11.69
C HIS A 43 -9.84 3.02 -11.76
N THR A 44 -8.52 3.25 -11.72
CA THR A 44 -7.57 2.15 -11.78
C THR A 44 -7.60 1.34 -10.47
N PRO A 45 -7.83 0.01 -10.50
CA PRO A 45 -7.83 -0.80 -9.29
C PRO A 45 -6.44 -0.85 -8.65
N LEU A 46 -6.41 -0.89 -7.31
CA LEU A 46 -5.17 -1.04 -6.54
C LEU A 46 -4.64 -2.48 -6.66
N THR A 47 -3.35 -2.61 -6.97
CA THR A 47 -2.74 -3.91 -7.33
C THR A 47 -1.92 -4.55 -6.20
N PHE A 48 -1.67 -3.82 -5.10
CA PHE A 48 -0.83 -4.31 -4.00
C PHE A 48 -1.54 -5.30 -3.05
N GLY A 49 -2.81 -5.63 -3.30
CA GLY A 49 -3.65 -6.48 -2.43
C GLY A 49 -3.05 -7.87 -2.14
N PRO A 50 -2.59 -8.64 -3.15
CA PRO A 50 -2.01 -9.97 -2.92
C PRO A 50 -0.76 -9.97 -2.06
N PHE A 51 0.08 -8.93 -2.17
CA PHE A 51 1.28 -8.79 -1.36
C PHE A 51 0.94 -8.57 0.13
N LEU A 52 -0.08 -7.74 0.40
CA LEU A 52 -0.56 -7.52 1.78
C LEU A 52 -1.29 -8.72 2.35
N LEU A 53 -2.06 -9.44 1.52
CA LEU A 53 -2.70 -10.69 1.90
C LEU A 53 -1.66 -11.72 2.36
N ALA A 54 -0.62 -11.93 1.54
CA ALA A 54 0.47 -12.84 1.87
C ALA A 54 1.18 -12.41 3.16
N GLY A 55 1.54 -11.13 3.30
CA GLY A 55 2.20 -10.61 4.50
C GLY A 55 1.37 -10.81 5.76
N GLY A 56 0.10 -10.39 5.75
CA GLY A 56 -0.79 -10.51 6.90
C GLY A 56 -1.01 -11.96 7.34
N LEU A 57 -1.11 -12.90 6.39
CA LEU A 57 -1.26 -14.33 6.71
C LEU A 57 0.03 -14.96 7.23
N ILE A 58 1.17 -14.73 6.56
CA ILE A 58 2.46 -15.33 6.96
C ILE A 58 2.85 -14.83 8.35
N PHE A 59 2.82 -13.52 8.58
CA PHE A 59 3.17 -12.96 9.88
C PHE A 59 2.07 -13.18 10.93
N GLY A 60 0.80 -13.30 10.53
CA GLY A 60 -0.29 -13.71 11.42
C GLY A 60 -0.07 -15.12 11.97
N VAL A 61 0.28 -16.08 11.10
CA VAL A 61 0.65 -17.45 11.50
C VAL A 61 1.90 -17.46 12.37
N ALA A 62 2.95 -16.72 11.98
CA ALA A 62 4.16 -16.60 12.79
C ALA A 62 3.86 -16.06 14.20
N SER A 63 2.95 -15.10 14.31
CA SER A 63 2.53 -14.54 15.60
C SER A 63 1.75 -15.55 16.44
N ALA A 64 0.89 -16.38 15.82
CA ALA A 64 0.23 -17.47 16.54
C ALA A 64 1.23 -18.52 17.05
N VAL A 65 2.26 -18.85 16.26
CA VAL A 65 3.35 -19.74 16.69
C VAL A 65 4.17 -19.10 17.81
N ALA A 66 4.47 -17.80 17.72
CA ALA A 66 5.18 -17.07 18.78
C ALA A 66 4.37 -17.01 20.09
N TRP A 67 3.04 -16.89 20.01
CA TRP A 67 2.14 -17.01 21.16
C TRP A 67 2.17 -18.42 21.78
N ALA A 68 2.09 -19.48 20.96
CA ALA A 68 2.20 -20.85 21.47
C ALA A 68 3.58 -21.12 22.12
N ALA A 69 4.65 -20.55 21.55
CA ALA A 69 5.99 -20.60 22.11
C ALA A 69 6.10 -19.84 23.46
N SER A 70 5.45 -18.68 23.60
CA SER A 70 5.47 -17.90 24.85
C SER A 70 4.72 -18.58 26.00
N LEU A 71 3.81 -19.50 25.69
CA LEU A 71 3.14 -20.37 26.66
C LEU A 71 3.91 -21.67 26.96
N HIS A 72 5.13 -21.82 26.43
CA HIS A 72 5.95 -23.04 26.52
C HIS A 72 5.28 -24.32 25.97
N LEU A 73 4.23 -24.20 25.16
CA LEU A 73 3.50 -25.34 24.58
C LEU A 73 4.32 -26.13 23.57
N LEU A 74 5.34 -25.50 22.98
CA LEU A 74 6.20 -26.06 21.94
C LEU A 74 7.59 -26.49 22.48
N GLY A 75 7.84 -26.33 23.78
CA GLY A 75 9.15 -26.63 24.39
C GLY A 75 10.28 -25.69 23.95
N PHE A 76 9.95 -24.55 23.33
CA PHE A 76 10.93 -23.58 22.86
C PHE A 76 11.38 -22.61 23.97
N GLY A 77 12.63 -22.15 23.86
CA GLY A 77 13.17 -21.06 24.67
C GLY A 77 12.66 -19.69 24.20
N PRO A 78 12.77 -18.64 25.04
CA PRO A 78 12.34 -17.27 24.70
C PRO A 78 13.04 -16.68 23.47
N ASP A 79 14.26 -17.15 23.20
CA ASP A 79 15.07 -16.82 22.03
C ASP A 79 14.49 -17.36 20.71
N ALA A 80 13.61 -18.36 20.75
CA ALA A 80 12.99 -18.89 19.54
C ALA A 80 12.12 -17.87 18.79
N ILE A 81 11.64 -16.82 19.46
CA ILE A 81 10.78 -15.79 18.85
C ILE A 81 11.51 -15.08 17.70
N ILE A 82 12.81 -14.77 17.85
CA ILE A 82 13.57 -14.11 16.78
C ILE A 82 13.66 -15.00 15.54
N TRP A 83 13.81 -16.31 15.74
CA TRP A 83 13.91 -17.29 14.67
C TRP A 83 12.57 -17.53 13.98
N ILE A 84 11.46 -17.56 14.74
CA ILE A 84 10.10 -17.66 14.19
C ILE A 84 9.85 -16.52 13.21
N TYR A 85 10.13 -15.28 13.61
CA TYR A 85 9.96 -14.11 12.73
C TYR A 85 11.01 -14.05 11.62
N GLY A 86 12.23 -14.52 11.86
CA GLY A 86 13.28 -14.63 10.83
C GLY A 86 12.89 -15.59 9.70
N VAL A 87 12.36 -16.76 10.04
CA VAL A 87 11.82 -17.72 9.06
C VAL A 87 10.61 -17.13 8.35
N ALA A 88 9.68 -16.50 9.07
CA ALA A 88 8.52 -15.84 8.47
C ALA A 88 8.93 -14.76 7.46
N MET A 89 9.97 -13.97 7.76
CA MET A 89 10.52 -12.99 6.83
C MET A 89 11.09 -13.65 5.57
N ALA A 90 11.87 -14.72 5.71
CA ALA A 90 12.42 -15.45 4.56
C ALA A 90 11.30 -16.02 3.66
N VAL A 91 10.26 -16.61 4.27
CA VAL A 91 9.07 -17.12 3.56
C VAL A 91 8.33 -15.98 2.86
N HIS A 92 8.17 -14.83 3.52
CA HIS A 92 7.53 -13.67 2.93
C HIS A 92 8.31 -13.10 1.74
N CYS A 93 9.64 -12.97 1.84
CA CYS A 93 10.49 -12.55 0.74
C CYS A 93 10.38 -13.50 -0.47
N ALA A 94 10.41 -14.82 -0.24
CA ALA A 94 10.21 -15.81 -1.29
C ALA A 94 8.81 -15.68 -1.93
N CYS A 95 7.77 -15.48 -1.11
CA CYS A 95 6.41 -15.29 -1.58
C CYS A 95 6.27 -14.02 -2.44
N ILE A 96 6.80 -12.88 -2.00
CA ILE A 96 6.82 -11.64 -2.79
C ILE A 96 7.58 -11.85 -4.10
N PHE A 97 8.74 -12.51 -4.06
CA PHE A 97 9.53 -12.79 -5.26
C PHE A 97 8.73 -13.59 -6.29
N ILE A 98 8.04 -14.64 -5.84
CA ILE A 98 7.17 -15.45 -6.71
C ILE A 98 6.02 -14.60 -7.25
N LEU A 99 5.27 -13.91 -6.38
CA LEU A 99 4.15 -13.06 -6.80
C LEU A 99 4.56 -12.01 -7.82
N ALA A 100 5.69 -11.33 -7.61
CA ALA A 100 6.21 -10.32 -8.51
C ALA A 100 6.56 -10.88 -9.91
N ARG A 101 6.81 -12.18 -10.03
CA ARG A 101 7.12 -12.87 -11.29
C ARG A 101 5.90 -13.50 -11.95
N THR A 102 4.91 -13.91 -11.18
CA THR A 102 3.76 -14.67 -11.69
C THR A 102 2.51 -13.83 -11.89
N THR A 103 2.43 -12.65 -11.28
CA THR A 103 1.24 -11.81 -11.36
C THR A 103 1.42 -10.64 -12.33
N SER A 104 0.51 -10.54 -13.29
CA SER A 104 0.36 -9.38 -14.17
C SER A 104 -0.98 -8.72 -13.90
N PHE A 105 -0.96 -7.57 -13.23
CA PHE A 105 -2.19 -6.84 -12.92
C PHE A 105 -2.47 -5.76 -13.97
N THR A 106 -3.72 -5.67 -14.42
CA THR A 106 -4.18 -4.54 -15.24
C THR A 106 -4.01 -3.23 -14.46
N GLY A 107 -3.43 -2.22 -15.09
CA GLY A 107 -3.16 -0.94 -14.44
C GLY A 107 -1.96 -0.92 -13.47
N ALA A 108 -1.13 -1.97 -13.39
CA ALA A 108 0.09 -1.97 -12.58
C ALA A 108 1.06 -0.83 -12.96
N ALA A 109 1.11 -0.45 -14.23
CA ALA A 109 1.93 0.65 -14.74
C ALA A 109 1.36 2.05 -14.45
N SER A 110 0.19 2.18 -13.80
CA SER A 110 -0.36 3.49 -13.47
C SER A 110 0.50 4.21 -12.45
N PHE A 111 0.56 5.55 -12.53
CA PHE A 111 1.30 6.36 -11.56
C PHE A 111 0.88 6.07 -10.11
N MET A 112 -0.43 5.89 -9.86
CA MET A 112 -0.95 5.52 -8.55
C MET A 112 -0.38 4.19 -8.04
N ASN A 113 -0.39 3.14 -8.87
CA ASN A 113 0.12 1.83 -8.45
C ASN A 113 1.65 1.84 -8.28
N GLN A 114 2.39 2.57 -9.13
CA GLN A 114 3.82 2.77 -8.96
C GLN A 114 4.16 3.53 -7.68
N ALA A 115 3.44 4.63 -7.39
CA ALA A 115 3.60 5.39 -6.16
C ALA A 115 3.32 4.51 -4.93
N MET A 116 2.22 3.75 -4.95
CA MET A 116 1.91 2.82 -3.86
C MET A 116 2.96 1.71 -3.69
N ALA A 117 3.50 1.18 -4.78
CA ALA A 117 4.60 0.22 -4.70
C ALA A 117 5.82 0.82 -4.01
N GLN A 118 6.17 2.08 -4.29
CA GLN A 118 7.27 2.79 -3.62
C GLN A 118 6.99 3.04 -2.13
N VAL A 119 5.75 3.40 -1.76
CA VAL A 119 5.35 3.57 -0.35
C VAL A 119 5.55 2.26 0.42
N TRP A 120 5.03 1.14 -0.08
CA TRP A 120 5.17 -0.15 0.61
C TRP A 120 6.61 -0.67 0.62
N GLN A 121 7.36 -0.44 -0.46
CA GLN A 121 8.80 -0.76 -0.49
C GLN A 121 9.59 0.04 0.54
N SER A 122 9.34 1.35 0.67
CA SER A 122 10.04 2.18 1.66
C SER A 122 9.72 1.78 3.10
N ILE A 123 8.47 1.38 3.39
CA ILE A 123 8.09 0.76 4.66
C ILE A 123 8.90 -0.53 4.90
N GLY A 124 9.00 -1.40 3.90
CA GLY A 124 9.80 -2.63 3.99
C GLY A 124 11.28 -2.36 4.27
N TRP A 125 11.89 -1.40 3.57
CA TRP A 125 13.27 -0.97 3.81
C TRP A 125 13.46 -0.38 5.21
N CYS A 126 12.50 0.38 5.71
CA CYS A 126 12.52 0.89 7.08
C CYS A 126 12.48 -0.24 8.11
N ILE A 127 11.55 -1.20 7.96
CA ILE A 127 11.46 -2.38 8.84
C ILE A 127 12.77 -3.16 8.84
N LEU A 128 13.34 -3.43 7.66
CA LEU A 128 14.62 -4.15 7.55
C LEU A 128 15.75 -3.38 8.23
N THR A 129 15.84 -2.06 8.00
CA THR A 129 16.88 -1.21 8.60
C THR A 129 16.78 -1.21 10.13
N VAL A 130 15.56 -1.06 10.68
CA VAL A 130 15.34 -1.08 12.13
C VAL A 130 15.57 -2.48 12.70
N PHE A 131 15.25 -3.55 11.97
CA PHE A 131 15.58 -4.92 12.35
C PHE A 131 17.09 -5.12 12.51
N LEU A 132 17.88 -4.70 11.52
CA LEU A 132 19.35 -4.77 11.57
C LEU A 132 19.92 -3.88 12.68
N ALA A 133 19.37 -2.68 12.88
CA ALA A 133 19.74 -1.82 13.99
C ALA A 133 19.40 -2.47 15.35
N GLY A 134 18.28 -3.16 15.46
CA GLY A 134 17.87 -3.93 16.65
C GLY A 134 18.87 -5.04 16.99
N LEU A 135 19.36 -5.78 16.00
CA LEU A 135 20.44 -6.77 16.19
C LEU A 135 21.72 -6.12 16.72
N LEU A 136 22.12 -4.98 16.15
CA LEU A 136 23.32 -4.25 16.60
C LEU A 136 23.15 -3.69 18.02
N ILE A 137 21.99 -3.15 18.37
CA ILE A 137 21.67 -2.67 19.72
C ILE A 137 21.68 -3.83 20.71
N MET A 138 21.07 -4.97 20.37
CA MET A 138 21.11 -6.16 21.20
C MET A 138 22.54 -6.62 21.45
N TRP A 139 23.38 -6.67 20.42
CA TRP A 139 24.78 -7.03 20.55
C TRP A 139 25.60 -6.02 21.36
N ARG A 140 25.38 -4.72 21.16
CA ARG A 140 26.20 -3.67 21.80
C ARG A 140 25.80 -3.39 23.24
N CYS A 141 24.50 -3.46 23.54
CA CYS A 141 23.91 -3.10 24.83
C CYS A 141 23.46 -4.32 25.65
N GLN A 142 23.60 -5.54 25.11
CA GLN A 142 23.25 -6.80 25.78
C GLN A 142 21.80 -6.79 26.32
N THR A 143 20.89 -6.17 25.56
CA THR A 143 19.48 -6.02 25.93
C THR A 143 18.56 -6.50 24.80
N THR A 144 17.49 -7.18 25.18
CA THR A 144 16.44 -7.64 24.26
C THR A 144 15.24 -6.70 24.24
N LEU A 145 15.26 -5.62 25.03
CA LEU A 145 14.13 -4.69 25.14
C LEU A 145 13.77 -4.02 23.80
N VAL A 146 14.74 -3.86 22.90
CA VAL A 146 14.51 -3.33 21.55
C VAL A 146 13.44 -4.10 20.79
N TRP A 147 13.29 -5.40 21.04
CA TRP A 147 12.30 -6.25 20.39
C TRP A 147 10.86 -5.97 20.83
N ALA A 148 10.66 -5.42 22.04
CA ALA A 148 9.34 -5.05 22.53
C ALA A 148 8.69 -3.91 21.72
N LEU A 149 9.49 -3.12 21.00
CA LEU A 149 9.01 -2.01 20.17
C LEU A 149 8.42 -2.48 18.82
N PHE A 150 8.82 -3.65 18.33
CA PHE A 150 8.55 -4.07 16.95
C PHE A 150 7.05 -4.14 16.59
N PRO A 151 6.18 -4.76 17.41
CA PRO A 151 4.75 -4.80 17.12
C PRO A 151 4.14 -3.42 16.92
N SER A 152 4.45 -2.48 17.82
CA SER A 152 3.98 -1.10 17.77
C SER A 152 4.57 -0.33 16.58
N LEU A 153 5.87 -0.45 16.35
CA LEU A 153 6.55 0.20 15.23
C LEU A 153 5.95 -0.23 13.88
N ILE A 154 5.80 -1.54 13.67
CA ILE A 154 5.31 -2.09 12.40
C ILE A 154 3.87 -1.65 12.16
N LEU A 155 2.99 -1.71 13.16
CA LEU A 155 1.61 -1.24 13.03
C LEU A 155 1.54 0.28 12.78
N GLY A 156 2.44 1.06 13.37
CA GLY A 156 2.57 2.48 13.06
C GLY A 156 2.93 2.72 11.59
N LEU A 157 3.93 2.01 11.07
CA LEU A 157 4.33 2.09 9.66
C LEU A 157 3.24 1.60 8.70
N TYR A 158 2.48 0.56 9.06
CA TYR A 158 1.33 0.15 8.27
C TYR A 158 0.21 1.18 8.31
N GLY A 159 0.00 1.86 9.45
CA GLY A 159 -0.92 2.98 9.54
C GLY A 159 -0.59 4.10 8.55
N THR A 160 0.69 4.45 8.40
CA THR A 160 1.10 5.46 7.41
C THR A 160 0.90 4.98 5.98
N GLY A 161 1.25 3.72 5.68
CA GLY A 161 1.00 3.11 4.36
C GLY A 161 -0.48 3.12 3.97
N TRP A 162 -1.36 2.77 4.91
CA TRP A 162 -2.81 2.80 4.71
C TRP A 162 -3.38 4.21 4.56
N LEU A 163 -2.84 5.18 5.30
CA LEU A 163 -3.28 6.58 5.19
C LEU A 163 -2.94 7.17 3.82
N VAL A 164 -1.73 6.88 3.33
CA VAL A 164 -1.32 7.28 1.97
C VAL A 164 -2.17 6.55 0.93
N ALA A 165 -2.44 5.25 1.11
CA ALA A 165 -3.32 4.49 0.22
C ALA A 165 -4.73 5.11 0.16
N ALA A 166 -5.28 5.54 1.29
CA ALA A 166 -6.57 6.21 1.35
C ALA A 166 -6.56 7.56 0.61
N LEU A 167 -5.49 8.34 0.77
CA LEU A 167 -5.32 9.63 0.11
C LEU A 167 -5.23 9.48 -1.42
N ILE A 168 -4.36 8.60 -1.90
CA ILE A 168 -4.11 8.45 -3.34
C ILE A 168 -5.29 7.78 -4.05
N SER A 169 -5.91 6.78 -3.44
CA SER A 169 -7.02 6.04 -4.07
C SER A 169 -8.41 6.64 -3.86
N GLY A 170 -8.55 7.65 -2.98
CA GLY A 170 -9.83 8.22 -2.60
C GLY A 170 -10.74 7.28 -1.78
N GLN A 171 -10.30 6.06 -1.45
CA GLN A 171 -11.10 5.07 -0.74
C GLN A 171 -11.13 5.35 0.77
N LYS A 172 -12.18 6.05 1.24
CA LYS A 172 -12.33 6.47 2.65
C LYS A 172 -12.27 5.33 3.67
N TRP A 173 -12.70 4.12 3.31
CA TRP A 173 -12.64 2.96 4.22
C TRP A 173 -11.21 2.60 4.64
N LEU A 174 -10.21 2.92 3.80
CA LEU A 174 -8.79 2.72 4.14
C LEU A 174 -8.32 3.65 5.26
N GLN A 175 -9.00 4.79 5.50
CA GLN A 175 -8.71 5.65 6.64
C GLN A 175 -9.06 4.97 7.96
N ILE A 176 -10.14 4.16 7.98
CA ILE A 176 -10.51 3.36 9.15
C ILE A 176 -9.42 2.32 9.42
N VAL A 177 -8.95 1.62 8.38
CA VAL A 177 -7.85 0.65 8.52
C VAL A 177 -6.58 1.32 9.06
N ALA A 178 -6.24 2.51 8.54
CA ALA A 178 -5.10 3.29 9.01
C ALA A 178 -5.23 3.67 10.49
N ALA A 179 -6.39 4.23 10.89
CA ALA A 179 -6.66 4.59 12.28
C ALA A 179 -6.61 3.37 13.21
N SER A 180 -7.20 2.24 12.79
CA SER A 180 -7.12 0.98 13.53
C SER A 180 -5.69 0.46 13.67
N SER A 181 -4.82 0.68 12.68
CA SER A 181 -3.41 0.33 12.76
C SER A 181 -2.65 1.16 13.79
N PHE A 182 -2.89 2.48 13.83
CA PHE A 182 -2.30 3.34 14.87
C PHE A 182 -2.80 3.00 16.27
N ILE A 183 -4.11 2.74 16.42
CA ILE A 183 -4.68 2.26 17.69
C ILE A 183 -4.07 0.92 18.07
N GLY A 184 -3.95 -0.01 17.12
CA GLY A 184 -3.32 -1.32 17.30
C GLY A 184 -1.87 -1.21 17.74
N ALA A 185 -1.13 -0.20 17.26
CA ALA A 185 0.24 0.06 17.70
C ALA A 185 0.30 0.43 19.19
N LEU A 186 -0.61 1.29 19.65
CA LEU A 186 -0.71 1.68 21.07
C LEU A 186 -1.18 0.50 21.93
N LEU A 187 -2.18 -0.25 21.46
CA LEU A 187 -2.66 -1.46 22.14
C LEU A 187 -1.55 -2.51 22.30
N SER A 188 -0.71 -2.69 21.29
CA SER A 188 0.43 -3.61 21.36
C SER A 188 1.43 -3.20 22.44
N ALA A 189 1.64 -1.89 22.66
CA ALA A 189 2.52 -1.42 23.72
C ALA A 189 1.97 -1.72 25.13
N ILE A 190 0.64 -1.64 25.31
CA ILE A 190 -0.03 -1.96 26.59
C ILE A 190 0.16 -3.45 26.94
N PHE A 191 0.21 -4.33 25.94
CA PHE A 191 0.35 -5.77 26.13
C PHE A 191 1.81 -6.25 26.22
N ILE A 192 2.79 -5.35 26.34
CA ILE A 192 4.18 -5.74 26.55
C ILE A 192 4.31 -6.65 27.78
N ASN A 193 5.17 -7.67 27.69
CA ASN A 193 5.36 -8.74 28.69
C ASN A 193 4.14 -9.65 28.94
N SER A 194 3.05 -9.47 28.20
CA SER A 194 1.92 -10.40 28.22
C SER A 194 2.10 -11.49 27.16
N PRO A 195 1.83 -12.78 27.46
CA PRO A 195 1.85 -13.82 26.42
C PRO A 195 0.88 -13.49 25.29
N TYR A 196 -0.23 -12.82 25.60
CA TYR A 196 -1.28 -12.44 24.64
C TYR A 196 -0.85 -11.38 23.62
N LEU A 197 0.31 -10.74 23.78
CA LEU A 197 0.82 -9.75 22.82
C LEU A 197 0.87 -10.31 21.40
N PHE A 198 1.45 -11.49 21.23
CA PHE A 198 1.63 -12.09 19.90
C PHE A 198 0.30 -12.55 19.30
N LEU A 199 -0.65 -12.99 20.13
CA LEU A 199 -1.98 -13.34 19.64
C LEU A 199 -2.74 -12.10 19.16
N LEU A 200 -2.71 -11.02 19.94
CA LEU A 200 -3.28 -9.73 19.57
C LEU A 200 -2.63 -9.20 18.28
N TYR A 201 -1.30 -9.20 18.23
CA TYR A 201 -0.54 -8.73 17.07
C TYR A 201 -0.86 -9.55 15.81
N GLY A 202 -0.90 -10.87 15.90
CA GLY A 202 -1.30 -11.75 14.80
C GLY A 202 -2.72 -11.47 14.31
N GLY A 203 -3.66 -11.29 15.24
CA GLY A 203 -5.03 -10.90 14.92
C GLY A 203 -5.11 -9.55 14.20
N LEU A 204 -4.34 -8.56 14.65
CA LEU A 204 -4.25 -7.25 14.01
C LEU A 204 -3.62 -7.34 12.61
N LEU A 205 -2.58 -8.15 12.41
CA LEU A 205 -1.98 -8.36 11.09
C LEU A 205 -2.98 -9.01 10.12
N VAL A 206 -3.75 -10.00 10.55
CA VAL A 206 -4.79 -10.60 9.71
C VAL A 206 -5.89 -9.58 9.41
N LEU A 207 -6.38 -8.87 10.43
CA LEU A 207 -7.50 -7.94 10.29
C LEU A 207 -7.14 -6.69 9.48
N LEU A 208 -5.92 -6.17 9.63
CA LEU A 208 -5.51 -4.87 9.07
C LEU A 208 -4.64 -4.99 7.83
N LEU A 209 -4.02 -6.15 7.57
CA LEU A 209 -3.29 -6.42 6.32
C LEU A 209 -4.03 -7.45 5.47
N ALA A 210 -4.28 -8.64 6.02
CA ALA A 210 -4.78 -9.74 5.20
C ALA A 210 -6.19 -9.49 4.67
N VAL A 211 -7.11 -9.06 5.53
CA VAL A 211 -8.50 -8.79 5.17
C VAL A 211 -8.60 -7.66 4.13
N PRO A 212 -8.03 -6.45 4.35
CA PRO A 212 -7.98 -5.40 3.34
C PRO A 212 -7.29 -5.84 2.04
N GLY A 213 -6.19 -6.58 2.12
CA GLY A 213 -5.49 -7.12 0.95
C GLY A 213 -6.38 -8.04 0.10
N GLY A 214 -7.13 -8.92 0.75
CA GLY A 214 -8.11 -9.79 0.11
C GLY A 214 -9.29 -9.02 -0.50
N VAL A 215 -9.79 -7.97 0.18
CA VAL A 215 -10.84 -7.09 -0.35
C VAL A 215 -10.37 -6.37 -1.61
N LEU A 216 -9.14 -5.84 -1.61
CA LEU A 216 -8.55 -5.18 -2.78
C LEU A 216 -8.38 -6.17 -3.95
N MET A 217 -7.93 -7.39 -3.68
CA MET A 217 -7.80 -8.44 -4.70
C MET A 217 -9.16 -8.82 -5.33
N ARG A 218 -10.21 -8.95 -4.51
CA ARG A 218 -11.57 -9.20 -5.01
C ARG A 218 -12.09 -8.07 -5.90
N LYS A 219 -11.85 -6.81 -5.51
CA LYS A 219 -12.23 -5.65 -6.31
C LYS A 219 -11.49 -5.60 -7.64
N HIS A 220 -10.18 -5.90 -7.65
CA HIS A 220 -9.38 -5.96 -8.87
C HIS A 220 -9.95 -6.99 -9.86
N ASN A 221 -10.21 -8.21 -9.39
CA ASN A 221 -10.74 -9.29 -10.23
C ASN A 221 -12.16 -9.03 -10.77
N ALA A 222 -12.95 -8.17 -10.10
CA ALA A 222 -14.28 -7.79 -10.57
C ALA A 222 -14.24 -6.73 -11.68
N THR A 223 -13.11 -6.05 -11.84
CA THR A 223 -12.91 -4.97 -12.83
C THR A 223 -11.99 -5.36 -14.00
N ALA A 224 -11.36 -6.53 -13.92
CA ALA A 224 -10.49 -7.10 -14.94
C ALA A 224 -11.29 -7.99 -15.91
#